data_AF-A0A2N6V9B4-F1
#
_entry.id   AF-A0A2N6V9B4-F1
#
_cell.length_a   1.000
_cell.length_b   1.000
_cell.length_c   1.000
_cell.angle_alpha   90.00
_cell.angle_beta   90.00
_cell.angle_gamma   90.00
#
_symmetry.space_group_name_H-M   'P 1'
#
loop_
_entity.id
_entity.type
_entity.pdbx_description
1 polymer ?
#
loop_
_entity_poly.entity_id
_entity_poly.type
_entity_poly.pdbx_seq_one_letter_code
_entity_poly.pdbx_strand_id
1 'polypeptide(L)'
;MSIHPDPKINRLNVLGEPLASCCFDPITGYFRNGFCHTAVSDLGQHTVCAEMTSEFLSYSQKVGNDLTTPLPEVDFPGVKPGDFWCICVTRWVEAYQAGFAPPIKLQACHQSVLSYVPLDVLMEYAV
;
A
#
# COMPACT_ATOMS: atom_id res chain seq x y z
N MET A 1 -7.12 -7.23 -22.79
CA MET A 1 -6.31 -7.27 -21.57
C MET A 1 -5.38 -6.07 -21.60
N SER A 2 -5.80 -4.97 -20.99
CA SER A 2 -5.00 -3.75 -20.96
C SER A 2 -4.63 -3.49 -19.51
N ILE A 3 -3.66 -4.27 -19.02
CA ILE A 3 -2.89 -3.92 -17.81
C ILE A 3 -2.28 -2.56 -18.13
N HIS A 4 -2.63 -1.52 -17.37
CA HIS A 4 -2.33 -0.13 -17.68
C HIS A 4 -0.83 0.05 -18.02
N PRO A 5 -0.43 0.22 -19.30
CA PRO A 5 0.96 0.12 -19.71
C PRO A 5 1.45 1.52 -20.06
N ASP A 6 1.46 2.44 -19.08
CA ASP A 6 2.43 3.53 -19.17
C ASP A 6 3.66 3.18 -18.34
N PRO A 7 4.66 2.51 -18.95
CA PRO A 7 5.93 2.20 -18.32
C PRO A 7 6.70 3.45 -17.87
N LYS A 8 6.28 4.68 -18.13
CA LYS A 8 6.98 5.87 -17.64
C LYS A 8 6.44 6.41 -16.32
N ILE A 9 5.18 6.10 -15.98
CA ILE A 9 4.49 6.72 -14.84
C ILE A 9 4.43 5.78 -13.64
N ASN A 10 4.31 4.47 -13.87
CA ASN A 10 4.14 3.49 -12.81
C ASN A 10 5.46 2.76 -12.49
N ARG A 11 6.55 3.52 -12.42
CA ARG A 11 7.90 2.98 -12.24
C ARG A 11 8.66 3.59 -11.09
N LEU A 12 8.26 4.75 -10.57
CA LEU A 12 9.06 5.42 -9.57
C LEU A 12 8.47 5.21 -8.19
N ASN A 13 9.35 4.98 -7.22
CA ASN A 13 9.00 5.06 -5.82
C ASN A 13 9.08 6.51 -5.32
N VAL A 14 8.74 6.72 -4.05
CA VAL A 14 8.79 8.04 -3.40
C VAL A 14 10.21 8.65 -3.31
N LEU A 15 11.26 7.87 -3.58
CA LEU A 15 12.65 8.33 -3.64
C LEU A 15 13.07 8.75 -5.07
N GLY A 16 12.19 8.60 -6.05
CA GLY A 16 12.50 8.86 -7.46
C GLY A 16 13.31 7.73 -8.13
N GLU A 17 13.42 6.57 -7.49
CA GLU A 17 14.10 5.38 -8.00
C GLU A 17 13.10 4.37 -8.58
N PRO A 18 13.54 3.33 -9.33
CA PRO A 18 12.66 2.25 -9.75
C PRO A 18 11.88 1.61 -8.59
N LEU A 19 10.59 1.37 -8.80
CA LEU A 19 9.66 0.82 -7.82
C LEU A 19 10.02 -0.64 -7.55
N ALA A 20 10.37 -0.92 -6.30
CA ALA A 20 10.60 -2.27 -5.82
C ALA A 20 9.28 -3.02 -5.61
N SER A 21 9.34 -4.35 -5.62
CA SER A 21 8.19 -5.18 -5.24
C SER A 21 7.84 -4.96 -3.77
N CYS A 22 6.55 -4.89 -3.47
CA CYS A 22 6.05 -4.87 -2.11
C CYS A 22 6.08 -6.28 -1.50
N CYS A 23 5.32 -7.22 -2.06
CA CYS A 23 5.24 -8.60 -1.58
C CYS A 23 4.70 -9.56 -2.66
N PHE A 24 5.19 -10.79 -2.67
CA PHE A 24 4.67 -11.87 -3.54
C PHE A 24 3.99 -13.01 -2.77
N ASP A 25 4.14 -13.06 -1.44
CA ASP A 25 3.51 -14.05 -0.57
C ASP A 25 3.16 -13.41 0.78
N PRO A 26 1.91 -12.92 0.97
CA PRO A 26 0.81 -12.96 0.00
C PRO A 26 1.03 -12.00 -1.17
N ILE A 27 0.56 -12.38 -2.38
CA ILE A 27 0.68 -11.51 -3.56
C ILE A 27 -0.22 -10.29 -3.42
N THR A 28 0.39 -9.10 -3.45
CA THR A 28 -0.31 -7.84 -3.22
C THR A 28 -0.44 -6.97 -4.48
N GLY A 29 -0.93 -5.74 -4.30
CA GLY A 29 -1.15 -4.76 -5.34
C GLY A 29 -2.56 -4.82 -5.91
N TYR A 30 -3.05 -3.69 -6.41
CA TYR A 30 -4.35 -3.60 -7.08
C TYR A 30 -4.45 -4.58 -8.26
N PHE A 31 -3.35 -4.76 -8.99
CA PHE A 31 -3.25 -5.70 -10.11
C PHE A 31 -2.84 -7.13 -9.72
N ARG A 32 -2.67 -7.42 -8.42
CA ARG A 32 -2.15 -8.70 -7.91
C ARG A 32 -0.87 -9.14 -8.61
N ASN A 33 0.08 -8.22 -8.73
CA ASN A 33 1.39 -8.44 -9.38
C ASN A 33 2.58 -8.25 -8.42
N GLY A 34 2.31 -8.02 -7.14
CA GLY A 34 3.31 -7.83 -6.09
C GLY A 34 3.91 -6.43 -5.99
N PHE A 35 3.44 -5.47 -6.79
CA PHE A 35 3.87 -4.06 -6.75
C PHE A 35 2.69 -3.16 -6.37
N CYS A 36 2.98 -2.02 -5.74
CA CYS A 36 1.97 -1.00 -5.46
C CYS A 36 1.68 -0.12 -6.69
N HIS A 37 1.50 -0.80 -7.83
CA HIS A 37 1.07 -0.20 -9.07
C HIS A 37 -0.39 0.23 -8.97
N THR A 38 -0.69 1.42 -9.49
CA THR A 38 -2.05 1.97 -9.53
C THR A 38 -2.51 2.32 -10.95
N ALA A 39 -3.78 2.70 -11.11
CA ALA A 39 -4.37 3.20 -12.35
C ALA A 39 -5.56 4.12 -12.03
N VAL A 40 -6.08 4.79 -13.05
CA VAL A 40 -7.28 5.65 -12.89
C VAL A 40 -8.49 4.88 -12.34
N SER A 41 -8.59 3.57 -12.60
CA SER A 41 -9.64 2.71 -12.06
C SER A 41 -9.42 2.29 -10.60
N ASP A 42 -8.21 2.45 -10.06
CA ASP A 42 -7.89 2.20 -8.66
C ASP A 42 -8.27 3.42 -7.83
N LEU A 43 -9.56 3.57 -7.56
CA LEU A 43 -10.10 4.71 -6.79
C LEU A 43 -9.53 4.76 -5.36
N GLY A 44 -9.08 3.63 -4.82
CA GLY A 44 -8.44 3.53 -3.51
C GLY A 44 -6.97 3.98 -3.53
N GLN A 45 -6.32 3.98 -4.70
CA GLN A 45 -4.90 4.28 -4.87
C GLN A 45 -4.03 3.43 -3.93
N HIS A 46 -4.00 2.12 -4.17
CA HIS A 46 -3.22 1.13 -3.41
C HIS A 46 -1.71 1.27 -3.67
N THR A 47 -1.15 2.36 -3.17
CA THR A 47 0.15 2.93 -3.56
C THR A 47 1.18 2.93 -2.42
N VAL A 48 0.76 2.57 -1.21
CA VAL A 48 1.63 2.49 -0.02
C VAL A 48 1.91 1.03 0.30
N CYS A 49 3.17 0.61 0.22
CA CYS A 49 3.60 -0.70 0.70
C CYS A 49 3.84 -0.66 2.20
N ALA A 50 2.89 -1.18 2.98
CA ALA A 50 2.95 -1.16 4.43
C ALA A 50 3.21 -2.56 5.00
N GLU A 51 3.98 -2.63 6.09
CA GLU A 51 4.09 -3.82 6.92
C GLU A 51 2.93 -3.81 7.92
N MET A 52 2.07 -4.82 7.85
CA MET A 52 0.89 -4.88 8.71
C MET A 52 1.30 -5.03 10.18
N THR A 53 0.70 -4.24 11.05
CA THR A 53 0.84 -4.36 12.50
C THR A 53 -0.50 -4.71 13.14
N SER A 54 -0.48 -5.32 14.32
CA SER A 54 -1.70 -5.65 15.06
C SER A 54 -2.54 -4.40 15.35
N GLU A 55 -1.87 -3.30 15.67
CA GLU A 55 -2.44 -1.99 15.97
C GLU A 55 -3.10 -1.39 14.73
N PHE A 56 -2.40 -1.38 13.59
CA PHE A 56 -2.95 -0.89 12.33
C PHE A 56 -4.16 -1.72 11.88
N LEU A 57 -4.06 -3.05 11.90
CA LEU A 57 -5.16 -3.92 11.49
C LEU A 57 -6.40 -3.73 12.37
N SER A 58 -6.21 -3.64 13.69
CA SER A 58 -7.29 -3.38 14.64
C SER A 58 -7.92 -1.99 14.43
N TYR A 59 -7.11 -0.97 14.18
CA TYR A 59 -7.60 0.37 13.87
C TYR A 59 -8.35 0.40 12.55
N SER A 60 -7.76 -0.15 11.49
CA SER A 60 -8.29 -0.22 10.13
C SER A 60 -9.67 -0.88 10.12
N GLN A 61 -9.83 -2.01 10.83
CA GLN A 61 -11.13 -2.68 10.95
C GLN A 61 -12.17 -1.79 11.66
N LYS A 62 -11.80 -1.10 12.75
CA LYS A 62 -12.70 -0.19 13.48
C LYS A 62 -13.19 0.99 12.64
N VAL A 63 -12.39 1.46 11.69
CA VAL A 63 -12.76 2.53 10.75
C VAL A 63 -13.34 2.01 9.42
N GLY A 64 -13.79 0.75 9.41
CA GLY A 64 -14.52 0.16 8.29
C GLY A 64 -13.64 -0.31 7.12
N ASN A 65 -12.36 -0.58 7.37
CA ASN A 65 -11.43 -1.17 6.42
C ASN A 65 -10.88 -2.49 6.97
N ASP A 66 -11.68 -3.55 6.89
CA ASP A 66 -11.24 -4.88 7.33
C ASP A 66 -10.24 -5.48 6.33
N LEU A 67 -8.99 -5.63 6.77
CA LEU A 67 -7.92 -6.27 6.02
C LEU A 67 -7.60 -7.68 6.54
N THR A 68 -8.31 -8.16 7.56
CA THR A 68 -8.04 -9.45 8.21
C THR A 68 -8.96 -10.56 7.72
N THR A 69 -10.20 -10.21 7.35
CA THR A 69 -11.17 -11.18 6.82
C THR A 69 -10.87 -11.50 5.35
N PRO A 70 -10.67 -12.78 4.98
CA PRO A 70 -10.49 -13.18 3.59
C PRO A 70 -11.72 -12.85 2.73
N LEU A 71 -11.49 -12.39 1.50
CA LEU A 71 -12.52 -12.16 0.47
C LEU A 71 -12.13 -12.92 -0.81
N PRO A 72 -12.53 -14.20 -0.94
CA PRO A 72 -12.18 -15.07 -2.07
C PRO A 72 -12.66 -14.54 -3.43
N GLU A 73 -13.75 -13.77 -3.46
CA GLU A 73 -14.33 -13.21 -4.68
C GLU A 73 -13.43 -12.17 -5.37
N VAL A 74 -12.44 -11.63 -4.66
CA VAL A 74 -11.48 -10.63 -5.17
C VAL A 74 -10.02 -11.06 -4.92
N ASP A 75 -9.78 -12.37 -4.75
CA ASP A 75 -8.47 -12.95 -4.48
C ASP A 75 -7.73 -12.22 -3.34
N PHE A 76 -8.44 -11.97 -2.24
CA PHE A 76 -7.86 -11.36 -1.05
C PHE A 76 -7.81 -12.39 0.09
N PRO A 77 -6.60 -12.83 0.53
CA PRO A 77 -6.46 -13.88 1.54
C PRO A 77 -6.72 -13.40 2.97
N GLY A 78 -6.89 -12.10 3.19
CA GLY A 78 -6.70 -11.48 4.51
C GLY A 78 -5.20 -11.41 4.85
N VAL A 79 -4.80 -10.36 5.55
CA VAL A 79 -3.42 -10.14 5.98
C VAL A 79 -3.30 -10.16 7.50
N LYS A 80 -2.12 -10.55 7.96
CA LYS A 80 -1.76 -10.66 9.39
C LYS A 80 -0.54 -9.79 9.70
N PRO A 81 -0.24 -9.55 10.98
CA PRO A 81 0.96 -8.82 11.36
C PRO A 81 2.24 -9.41 10.74
N GLY A 82 3.10 -8.54 10.21
CA GLY A 82 4.33 -8.88 9.49
C GLY A 82 4.16 -9.08 7.98
N ASP A 83 2.93 -9.21 7.47
CA ASP A 83 2.72 -9.24 6.02
C ASP A 83 2.95 -7.86 5.42
N PHE A 84 3.52 -7.80 4.22
CA PHE A 84 3.55 -6.58 3.41
C PHE A 84 2.35 -6.52 2.47
N TRP A 85 1.65 -5.39 2.47
CA TRP A 85 0.48 -5.18 1.62
C TRP A 85 0.40 -3.76 1.08
N CYS A 86 0.02 -3.63 -0.19
CA CYS A 86 -0.29 -2.35 -0.81
C CYS A 86 -1.66 -1.87 -0.34
N ILE A 87 -1.68 -0.85 0.51
CA ILE A 87 -2.91 -0.24 1.03
C ILE A 87 -3.20 1.09 0.34
N CYS A 88 -4.47 1.50 0.39
CA CYS A 88 -4.91 2.83 -0.05
C CYS A 88 -4.12 3.92 0.67
N VAL A 89 -3.59 4.90 -0.07
CA VAL A 89 -2.84 6.02 0.52
C VAL A 89 -3.68 6.79 1.55
N THR A 90 -4.97 6.97 1.29
CA THR A 90 -5.88 7.65 2.22
C THR A 90 -6.07 6.88 3.52
N ARG A 91 -6.02 5.54 3.51
CA ARG A 91 -6.10 4.71 4.72
C ARG A 91 -4.81 4.77 5.53
N TRP A 92 -3.65 4.88 4.88
CA TRP A 92 -2.40 5.13 5.59
C TRP A 92 -2.39 6.52 6.23
N VAL A 93 -2.87 7.56 5.53
CA VAL A 93 -2.98 8.93 6.07
C VAL A 93 -3.95 8.98 7.26
N GLU A 94 -5.09 8.32 7.17
CA GLU A 94 -6.07 8.22 8.26
C GLU A 94 -5.42 7.60 9.52
N ALA A 95 -4.68 6.50 9.33
CA ALA A 95 -3.95 5.83 10.40
C ALA A 95 -2.81 6.71 10.97
N TYR A 96 -2.08 7.44 10.12
CA TYR A 96 -1.04 8.38 10.55
C TYR A 96 -1.61 9.46 11.48
N GLN A 97 -2.71 10.10 11.06
CA GLN A 97 -3.38 11.13 11.86
C GLN A 97 -3.93 10.59 13.19
N ALA A 98 -4.31 9.31 13.22
CA ALA A 98 -4.79 8.63 14.42
C ALA A 98 -3.67 8.03 15.30
N GLY A 99 -2.40 8.10 14.88
CA GLY A 99 -1.27 7.52 15.62
C GLY A 99 -1.12 6.00 15.48
N PHE A 100 -1.71 5.40 14.44
CA PHE A 100 -1.71 3.96 14.15
C PHE A 100 -1.11 3.63 12.77
N ALA A 101 -0.39 4.55 12.14
CA ALA A 101 0.24 4.28 10.84
C ALA A 101 1.23 3.11 10.94
N PRO A 102 1.13 2.12 10.04
CA PRO A 102 2.07 1.02 9.97
C PRO A 102 3.41 1.48 9.36
N PRO A 103 4.52 0.78 9.65
CA PRO A 103 5.78 0.97 8.94
C PRO A 103 5.63 0.69 7.44
N ILE A 104 6.51 1.29 6.63
CA ILE A 104 6.42 1.23 5.16
C ILE A 104 7.78 0.91 4.52
N LYS A 105 7.74 0.17 3.41
CA LYS A 105 8.90 -0.02 2.55
C LYS A 105 8.93 1.10 1.51
N LEU A 106 9.69 2.17 1.78
CA LEU A 106 9.76 3.35 0.90
C LEU A 106 10.05 3.01 -0.56
N GLN A 107 10.97 2.07 -0.80
CA GLN A 107 11.37 1.65 -2.14
C GLN A 107 10.21 1.02 -2.94
N ALA A 108 9.16 0.55 -2.26
CA ALA A 108 7.97 -0.07 -2.81
C ALA A 108 6.70 0.81 -2.69
N CYS A 109 6.81 2.02 -2.13
CA CYS A 109 5.73 3.01 -2.16
C CYS A 109 5.80 3.80 -3.45
N HIS A 110 4.69 3.85 -4.20
CA HIS A 110 4.61 4.54 -5.49
C HIS A 110 4.78 6.06 -5.33
N GLN A 111 5.43 6.71 -6.30
CA GLN A 111 5.75 8.15 -6.23
C GLN A 111 4.53 9.05 -5.98
N SER A 112 3.33 8.65 -6.44
CA SER A 112 2.09 9.41 -6.24
C SER A 112 1.71 9.61 -4.77
N VAL A 113 2.25 8.82 -3.83
CA VAL A 113 2.05 9.00 -2.39
C VAL A 113 2.52 10.39 -1.95
N LEU A 114 3.52 10.97 -2.63
CA LEU A 114 4.04 12.32 -2.34
C LEU A 114 3.02 13.45 -2.55
N SER A 115 1.94 13.20 -3.29
CA SER A 115 0.82 14.14 -3.41
C SER A 115 -0.06 14.20 -2.14
N TYR A 116 0.10 13.24 -1.23
CA TYR A 116 -0.67 13.09 0.00
C TYR A 116 0.18 13.29 1.25
N VAL A 117 1.42 12.78 1.22
CA VAL A 117 2.31 12.74 2.39
C VAL A 117 3.71 13.20 1.98
N PRO A 118 4.27 14.23 2.65
CA PRO A 118 5.66 14.64 2.45
C PRO A 118 6.66 13.49 2.69
N LEU A 119 7.78 13.50 1.95
CA LEU A 119 8.78 12.43 2.01
C LEU A 119 9.41 12.29 3.41
N ASP A 120 9.66 13.39 4.10
CA ASP A 120 10.20 13.40 5.47
C ASP A 120 9.30 12.65 6.45
N VAL A 121 7.98 12.84 6.37
CA VAL A 121 7.00 12.07 7.17
C VAL A 121 7.06 10.59 6.81
N LEU A 122 7.13 10.23 5.52
CA LEU A 122 7.25 8.83 5.11
C LEU A 122 8.54 8.18 5.64
N MET A 123 9.65 8.94 5.69
CA MET A 123 10.94 8.46 6.18
C MET A 123 10.92 8.09 7.66
N GLU A 124 10.07 8.73 8.48
CA GLU A 124 9.91 8.38 9.89
C GLU A 124 9.31 6.98 10.11
N TYR A 125 8.62 6.44 9.10
CA TYR A 125 7.97 5.13 9.14
C TYR A 125 8.71 4.06 8.31
N ALA A 126 9.89 4.38 7.78
CA ALA A 126 10.62 3.48 6.89
C ALA A 126 11.16 2.24 7.61
N VAL A 127 11.10 1.08 6.93
CA VAL A 127 11.74 -0.20 7.33
C VAL A 127 12.65 -0.76 6.24
#